data_AF-A0A4P7Z820-F1
#
_entry.id   AF-A0A4P7Z820-F1
#
_cell.length_a   1.000
_cell.length_b   1.000
_cell.length_c   1.000
_cell.angle_alpha   90.00
_cell.angle_beta   90.00
_cell.angle_gamma   90.00
#
_symmetry.space_group_name_H-M   'P 1'
#
loop_
_entity.id
_entity.type
_entity.pdbx_description
1 polymer ?
#
loop_
_entity_poly.entity_id
_entity_poly.type
_entity_poly.pdbx_seq_one_letter_code
_entity_poly.pdbx_strand_id
1 'polypeptide(L)'
;MGIDEAIAVSHEALMVILKISLPPLGITALLSAGLMLFQSATNINESSLQQDVKFFATLLILFATGPAIYLALRDYTGVIFERIAMLQ
;
A
#
# COMPACT_ATOMS: atom_id res chain seq x y z
N MET A 1 -10.15 8.54 27.54
CA MET A 1 -8.96 8.41 26.67
C MET A 1 -8.06 9.59 26.99
N GLY A 2 -6.82 9.33 27.44
CA GLY A 2 -5.80 10.36 27.53
C GLY A 2 -5.33 10.78 26.14
N ILE A 3 -4.66 11.94 26.05
CA ILE A 3 -4.04 12.41 24.81
C ILE A 3 -2.97 11.41 24.34
N ASP A 4 -2.25 10.80 25.28
CA ASP A 4 -1.21 9.81 25.02
C ASP A 4 -1.75 8.54 24.35
N GLU A 5 -2.91 8.01 24.78
CA GLU A 5 -3.54 6.86 24.10
C GLU A 5 -3.96 7.20 22.67
N ALA A 6 -4.50 8.40 22.45
CA ALA A 6 -4.92 8.83 21.12
C ALA A 6 -3.72 8.93 20.15
N ILE A 7 -2.57 9.42 20.64
CA ILE A 7 -1.32 9.47 19.88
C ILE A 7 -0.82 8.06 19.58
N ALA A 8 -0.83 7.16 20.57
CA ALA A 8 -0.36 5.78 20.39
C ALA A 8 -1.20 5.02 19.33
N VAL A 9 -2.53 5.13 19.39
CA VAL A 9 -3.45 4.52 18.42
C VAL A 9 -3.22 5.06 17.01
N SER A 10 -3.02 6.38 16.89
CA SER A 10 -2.77 7.04 15.60
C SER A 10 -1.43 6.62 15.00
N HIS A 11 -0.38 6.52 15.81
CA HIS A 11 0.93 6.04 15.39
C HIS A 11 0.86 4.59 14.88
N GLU A 12 0.13 3.72 15.60
CA GLU A 12 -0.08 2.33 15.19
C GLU A 12 -0.85 2.24 13.86
N ALA A 13 -1.87 3.09 13.67
CA ALA A 13 -2.60 3.21 12.41
C ALA A 13 -1.67 3.58 11.24
N LEU A 14 -0.84 4.61 11.42
CA LEU A 14 0.11 5.07 10.41
C LEU A 14 1.11 3.97 10.05
N MET A 15 1.58 3.21 11.03
CA MET A 15 2.48 2.08 10.79
C MET A 15 1.82 0.95 9.98
N VAL A 16 0.54 0.66 10.23
CA VAL A 16 -0.23 -0.32 9.45
C VAL A 16 -0.42 0.17 8.00
N ILE A 17 -0.81 1.43 7.81
CA ILE A 17 -0.95 2.06 6.49
C ILE A 17 0.37 2.00 5.73
N LEU A 18 1.49 2.33 6.39
CA LEU A 18 2.81 2.33 5.79
C LEU A 18 3.21 0.91 5.35
N LYS A 19 3.04 -0.10 6.21
CA LYS A 19 3.30 -1.51 5.87
C LYS A 19 2.46 -2.02 4.69
N ILE A 20 1.20 -1.63 4.62
CA ILE A 20 0.27 -2.04 3.57
C ILE A 20 0.57 -1.35 2.23
N SER A 21 0.90 -0.07 2.26
CA SER A 21 1.07 0.75 1.05
C SER A 21 2.47 0.67 0.42
N LEU A 22 3.52 0.47 1.22
CA LEU A 22 4.90 0.41 0.73
C LEU A 22 5.13 -0.66 -0.34
N PRO A 23 4.75 -1.94 -0.14
CA PRO A 23 4.99 -2.98 -1.14
C PRO A 23 4.34 -2.68 -2.49
N PRO A 24 3.02 -2.40 -2.59
CA PRO A 24 2.40 -2.18 -3.88
C PRO A 24 2.91 -0.91 -4.57
N LEU A 25 3.15 0.18 -3.82
CA LEU A 25 3.70 1.42 -4.36
C LEU A 25 5.16 1.26 -4.82
N GLY A 26 5.99 0.58 -4.04
CA GLY A 26 7.39 0.34 -4.37
C GLY A 26 7.52 -0.51 -5.63
N ILE A 27 6.74 -1.60 -5.74
CA ILE A 27 6.78 -2.48 -6.91
C ILE A 27 6.28 -1.72 -8.15
N THR A 28 5.14 -1.01 -8.07
CA THR A 28 4.62 -0.24 -9.22
C THR A 28 5.56 0.87 -9.65
N ALA A 29 6.23 1.55 -8.72
CA ALA A 29 7.22 2.59 -9.02
C ALA A 29 8.43 2.02 -9.76
N LEU A 30 9.01 0.92 -9.27
CA LEU A 30 10.14 0.25 -9.91
C LEU A 30 9.79 -0.23 -11.33
N LEU A 31 8.62 -0.82 -11.50
CA LEU A 31 8.14 -1.34 -12.78
C LEU A 31 7.92 -0.20 -13.78
N SER A 32 7.34 0.92 -13.33
CA SER A 32 7.15 2.12 -14.15
C SER A 32 8.49 2.75 -14.55
N ALA A 33 9.45 2.83 -13.62
CA ALA A 33 10.79 3.35 -13.90
C ALA A 33 11.53 2.48 -14.94
N GLY A 34 11.47 1.15 -14.81
CA GLY A 34 12.04 0.23 -15.79
C GLY A 34 11.43 0.40 -17.18
N LEU A 35 10.10 0.57 -17.26
CA LEU A 35 9.41 0.81 -18.52
C LEU A 35 9.79 2.16 -19.16
N MET A 36 10.03 3.20 -18.36
CA MET A 36 10.53 4.49 -18.86
C MET A 36 11.92 4.35 -19.49
N LEU A 37 12.81 3.59 -18.85
CA LEU A 37 14.15 3.33 -19.38
C LEU A 37 14.09 2.57 -20.70
N PHE A 38 13.22 1.55 -20.78
CA PHE A 38 13.01 0.78 -22.01
C PHE A 38 12.51 1.66 -23.16
N GLN A 39 11.47 2.45 -22.92
CA GLN A 39 10.91 3.39 -23.89
C GLN A 39 11.94 4.40 -24.38
N SER A 40 12.75 4.93 -23.46
CA SER A 40 13.84 5.86 -23.81
C SER A 40 14.93 5.19 -24.65
N ALA A 41 15.29 3.93 -24.37
CA ALA A 41 16.31 3.20 -25.13
C ALA A 41 15.86 2.87 -26.56
N THR A 42 14.57 2.58 -26.75
CA THR A 42 13.99 2.23 -28.05
C THR A 42 13.43 3.43 -28.82
N ASN A 43 13.47 4.64 -28.24
CA ASN A 43 12.83 5.85 -28.77
C ASN A 43 11.31 5.69 -29.02
N ILE A 44 10.64 4.81 -28.26
CA ILE A 44 9.19 4.63 -28.31
C ILE A 44 8.60 5.48 -27.19
N ASN A 45 8.10 6.67 -27.51
CA ASN A 45 7.51 7.60 -26.53
C ASN A 45 5.98 7.60 -26.61
N GLU A 46 5.37 6.42 -26.51
CA GLU A 46 3.93 6.24 -26.58
C GLU A 46 3.32 6.28 -25.18
N SER A 47 2.69 7.40 -24.84
CA SER A 47 2.14 7.63 -23.49
C SER A 47 1.05 6.62 -23.09
N SER A 48 0.32 6.08 -24.05
CA SER A 48 -0.70 5.05 -23.84
C SER A 48 -0.10 3.74 -23.32
N LEU A 49 1.05 3.31 -23.86
CA LEU A 49 1.71 2.08 -23.45
C LEU A 49 2.14 2.13 -21.98
N GLN A 50 2.67 3.27 -21.54
CA GLN A 50 3.03 3.45 -20.14
C GLN A 50 1.80 3.39 -19.22
N GLN A 51 0.71 4.04 -19.62
CA GLN A 51 -0.53 4.08 -18.84
C GLN A 51 -1.17 2.69 -18.72
N ASP A 52 -1.29 1.96 -19.83
CA ASP A 52 -1.93 0.64 -19.88
C ASP A 52 -1.13 -0.37 -19.05
N VAL A 53 0.20 -0.43 -19.24
CA VAL A 53 1.06 -1.33 -18.47
C VAL A 53 0.99 -1.02 -16.98
N LYS A 54 1.02 0.26 -16.59
CA LYS A 54 0.90 0.67 -15.18
C LYS A 54 -0.43 0.24 -14.58
N PHE A 55 -1.54 0.35 -15.33
CA PHE A 55 -2.86 -0.06 -14.87
C PHE A 55 -2.91 -1.57 -14.59
N PHE A 56 -2.52 -2.40 -15.56
CA PHE A 56 -2.52 -3.86 -15.39
C PHE A 56 -1.53 -4.33 -14.31
N ALA A 57 -0.35 -3.72 -14.24
CA ALA A 57 0.62 -3.99 -13.19
C ALA A 57 0.04 -3.69 -11.81
N THR A 58 -0.63 -2.54 -11.65
CA THR A 58 -1.25 -2.14 -10.37
C THR A 58 -2.34 -3.14 -9.96
N LEU A 59 -3.20 -3.55 -10.89
CA LEU A 59 -4.23 -4.57 -10.62
C LEU A 59 -3.63 -5.90 -10.18
N LEU A 60 -2.60 -6.38 -10.87
CA LEU A 60 -1.94 -7.64 -10.56
C LEU A 60 -1.26 -7.57 -9.17
N ILE A 61 -0.58 -6.46 -8.88
CA ILE A 61 0.06 -6.22 -7.59
C ILE A 61 -0.98 -6.14 -6.47
N LEU A 62 -2.11 -5.45 -6.67
CA LEU A 62 -3.21 -5.42 -5.69
C LEU A 62 -3.81 -6.80 -5.46
N PHE A 63 -3.99 -7.59 -6.52
CA PHE A 63 -4.48 -8.96 -6.38
C PHE A 63 -3.50 -9.84 -5.58
N ALA A 64 -2.21 -9.72 -5.86
CA ALA A 64 -1.16 -10.46 -5.15
C ALA A 64 -0.99 -10.01 -3.69
N THR A 65 -1.08 -8.70 -3.42
CA THR A 65 -0.91 -8.14 -2.08
C THR A 65 -2.20 -8.11 -1.26
N GLY A 66 -3.36 -8.26 -1.89
CA GLY A 66 -4.69 -8.21 -1.27
C GLY A 66 -4.84 -9.05 0.00
N PRO A 67 -4.39 -10.32 0.05
CA PRO A 67 -4.43 -11.13 1.26
C PRO A 67 -3.63 -10.52 2.43
N ALA A 68 -2.44 -9.96 2.15
CA ALA A 68 -1.62 -9.32 3.18
C ALA A 68 -2.26 -8.02 3.69
N ILE A 69 -2.89 -7.25 2.80
CA ILE A 69 -3.66 -6.04 3.16
C ILE A 69 -4.81 -6.42 4.09
N TYR A 70 -5.57 -7.46 3.73
CA TYR A 70 -6.69 -7.94 4.53
C TYR A 70 -6.26 -8.38 5.93
N LEU A 71 -5.19 -9.17 6.03
CA LEU A 71 -4.67 -9.63 7.32
C LEU A 71 -4.24 -8.45 8.20
N ALA A 72 -3.47 -7.50 7.65
CA ALA A 72 -3.00 -6.35 8.41
C ALA A 72 -4.16 -5.47 8.92
N LEU A 73 -5.22 -5.29 8.12
CA LEU A 73 -6.42 -4.56 8.55
C LEU A 73 -7.22 -5.34 9.60
N ARG A 74 -7.38 -6.65 9.42
CA ARG A 74 -8.07 -7.52 10.40
C ARG A 74 -7.36 -7.47 11.75
N ASP A 75 -6.05 -7.63 11.77
CA ASP A 75 -5.25 -7.66 12.98
C ASP A 75 -5.31 -6.32 13.71
N TYR A 76 -5.12 -5.21 12.98
CA TYR A 76 -5.25 -3.87 13.55
C TYR A 76 -6.66 -3.60 14.10
N THR A 77 -7.69 -4.03 13.37
CA THR A 77 -9.08 -3.92 13.81
C THR A 77 -9.30 -4.67 15.13
N GLY A 78 -8.77 -5.89 15.24
CA GLY A 78 -8.82 -6.68 16.48
C GLY A 78 -8.21 -5.94 17.68
N VAL A 79 -7.01 -5.39 17.52
CA VAL A 79 -6.33 -4.60 18.55
C VAL A 79 -7.18 -3.40 18.99
N ILE A 80 -7.80 -2.69 18.05
CA ILE A 80 -8.65 -1.54 18.37
C ILE A 80 -9.89 -1.95 19.15
N PHE A 81 -10.57 -3.02 18.75
CA PHE A 81 -11.75 -3.50 19.47
C PHE A 81 -11.41 -4.00 20.88
N GLU A 82 -10.28 -4.68 21.07
CA GLU A 82 -9.80 -5.09 22.40
C GLU A 82 -9.50 -3.88 23.29
N ARG A 83 -8.83 -2.85 22.76
CA ARG A 83 -8.56 -1.60 23.49
C ARG A 83 -9.85 -0.88 23.89
N ILE A 84 -10.87 -0.86 23.02
CA ILE A 84 -12.18 -0.28 23.35
C ILE A 84 -12.88 -1.06 24.46
N ALA A 85 -12.84 -2.40 24.41
CA ALA A 85 -13.45 -3.24 25.44
C ALA A 85 -12.80 -3.06 26.82
N MET A 86 -11.48 -2.83 26.88
CA MET A 86 -10.75 -2.55 28.13
C MET A 86 -10.99 -1.15 28.70
N LEU A 87 -11.61 -0.24 27.93
CA LEU A 87 -11.95 1.12 28.37
C LEU A 87 -13.34 1.19 29.06
N GLN A 88 -14.08 0.08 29.10
CA GLN A 88 -15.33 -0.06 29.87
C GLN A 88 -15.04 -0.52 31.30
#